data_AF-X1SDA3-F1
#
_entry.id   AF-X1SDA3-F1
#
_cell.length_a   1.000
_cell.length_b   1.000
_cell.length_c   1.000
_cell.angle_alpha   90.00
_cell.angle_beta   90.00
_cell.angle_gamma   90.00
#
_symmetry.space_group_name_H-M   'P 1'
#
loop_
_entity.id
_entity.type
_entity.pdbx_description
1 polymer ?
#
loop_
_entity_poly.entity_id
_entity_poly.type
_entity_poly.pdbx_seq_one_letter_code
_entity_poly.pdbx_strand_id
1 'polypeptide(L)'
;SKSKNFLFFYEIRPGFRWLTEIPRKDIEVLRYQNNHAGPKLAWIIIMIPFIVLQLMTAIPLFAAERAGPEFVLSWTFVVISILDILALIILVMFQQNYFEIATKERLYEMWFSPVKLRKQPQFKEDFSTYLDCNPDLREGEELNKSALFSDVNTTNFQLFNLVFGLFLIIFAIVMLTQMLFFGPFVWWVSLMYGLMLFVKSLFYDFSSKDGDILQFDEDLKKFRFKRSFLYKFHYVAANNVESINVRKWYRKLDFFDIFGISGLLVFMTIQQVEGWVIADTMGLIIDNLLGTSLLCVVIVFIIFYLCLPIDVVEFKTASITYRIPITLDLKEDRLINKYLKNLKGFPKEVLKPGMKKTFFTRLGAIGGFIIGALIYIAIYFAFSF
;
A
#
# COMPACT_ATOMS: atom_id res chain seq x y z
N SER A 1 27.52 18.50 18.07
CA SER A 1 26.82 19.35 19.04
C SER A 1 25.68 18.55 19.64
N LYS A 2 25.74 18.18 20.93
CA LYS A 2 24.64 17.53 21.67
C LYS A 2 23.91 18.60 22.47
N SER A 3 22.96 19.31 21.87
CA SER A 3 22.06 20.15 22.67
C SER A 3 20.91 19.27 23.18
N LYS A 4 20.62 19.34 24.49
CA LYS A 4 19.51 18.61 25.12
C LYS A 4 18.14 19.06 24.61
N ASN A 5 18.07 20.25 24.02
CA ASN A 5 16.82 20.95 23.73
C ASN A 5 16.46 20.95 22.24
N PHE A 6 17.41 20.66 21.35
CA PHE A 6 17.22 20.71 19.90
C PHE A 6 17.72 19.43 19.23
N LEU A 7 16.99 18.98 18.21
CA LEU A 7 17.46 18.02 17.21
C LEU A 7 18.06 18.80 16.04
N PHE A 8 19.23 18.38 15.60
CA PHE A 8 19.92 18.96 14.45
C PHE A 8 19.99 17.92 13.34
N PHE A 9 19.42 18.24 12.19
CA PHE A 9 19.52 17.43 10.98
C PHE A 9 20.45 18.13 10.00
N TYR A 10 21.60 17.50 9.76
CA TYR A 10 22.53 17.91 8.72
C TYR A 10 22.19 17.12 7.45
N GLU A 11 21.63 17.80 6.48
CA GLU A 11 21.32 17.23 5.18
C GLU A 11 22.36 17.70 4.16
N ILE A 12 23.06 16.74 3.55
CA ILE A 12 24.03 17.02 2.49
C ILE A 12 23.28 16.86 1.15
N ARG A 13 22.86 17.98 0.55
CA ARG A 13 22.30 18.00 -0.81
C ARG A 13 23.39 18.38 -1.82
N PRO A 14 23.30 17.93 -3.08
CA PRO A 14 24.17 18.44 -4.14
C PRO A 14 24.09 19.98 -4.21
N GLY A 15 25.22 20.66 -4.05
CA GLY A 15 25.33 22.12 -4.16
C GLY A 15 25.20 22.91 -2.85
N PHE A 16 24.35 22.48 -1.90
CA PHE A 16 24.13 23.22 -0.65
C PHE A 16 23.87 22.28 0.53
N ARG A 17 24.66 22.44 1.60
CA ARG A 17 24.38 21.77 2.88
C ARG A 17 23.24 22.50 3.57
N TRP A 18 22.27 21.77 4.06
CA TRP A 18 21.14 22.31 4.81
C TRP A 18 21.23 21.83 6.27
N LEU A 19 21.04 22.75 7.21
CA LEU A 19 20.90 22.44 8.62
C LEU A 19 19.47 22.76 9.05
N THR A 20 18.76 21.73 9.53
CA THR A 20 17.43 21.91 10.11
C THR A 20 17.52 21.72 11.61
N GLU A 21 17.11 22.74 12.36
CA GLU A 21 17.07 22.72 13.82
C GLU A 21 15.61 22.61 14.26
N ILE A 22 15.33 21.60 15.09
CA ILE A 22 13.97 21.35 15.58
C ILE A 22 14.01 21.31 17.11
N PRO A 23 13.32 22.23 17.81
CA PRO A 23 13.22 22.17 19.26
C PRO A 23 12.50 20.89 19.69
N ARG A 24 13.12 20.10 20.57
CA ARG A 24 12.54 18.83 21.06
C ARG A 24 11.19 19.01 21.75
N LYS A 25 10.99 20.15 22.41
CA LYS A 25 9.74 20.52 23.08
C LYS A 25 8.55 20.67 22.12
N ASP A 26 8.82 20.98 20.85
CA ASP A 26 7.79 21.28 19.85
C ASP A 26 7.43 20.04 19.01
N ILE A 27 8.11 18.92 19.26
CA ILE A 27 7.90 17.65 18.57
C ILE A 27 6.68 16.95 19.15
N GLU A 28 5.67 16.80 18.31
CA GLU A 28 4.45 16.06 18.66
C GLU A 28 4.56 14.59 18.27
N VAL A 29 5.11 14.29 17.08
CA VAL A 29 5.23 12.91 16.59
C VAL A 29 6.59 12.70 15.91
N LEU A 30 7.18 11.54 16.17
CA LEU A 30 8.37 11.02 15.51
C LEU A 30 8.00 9.68 14.87
N ARG A 31 8.42 9.48 13.62
CA ARG A 31 8.24 8.21 12.93
C ARG A 31 9.54 7.82 12.24
N TYR A 32 9.97 6.59 12.47
CA TYR A 32 11.18 6.04 11.89
C TYR A 32 10.88 4.63 11.36
N GLN A 33 11.00 4.42 10.05
CA GLN A 33 10.60 3.17 9.42
C GLN A 33 11.45 2.85 8.21
N ASN A 34 11.50 1.58 7.81
CA ASN A 34 12.11 1.16 6.54
C ASN A 34 11.20 0.24 5.70
N ASN A 35 9.96 0.08 6.17
CA ASN A 35 8.86 -0.60 5.48
C ASN A 35 8.08 0.32 4.56
N HIS A 36 8.46 1.59 4.44
CA HIS A 36 7.75 2.50 3.57
C HIS A 36 8.04 2.18 2.09
N ALA A 37 7.01 1.78 1.33
CA ALA A 37 7.13 1.53 -0.11
C ALA A 37 7.28 2.84 -0.91
N GLY A 38 6.34 3.78 -0.73
CA GLY A 38 6.40 5.14 -1.24
C GLY A 38 6.80 5.23 -2.72
N PRO A 39 7.79 6.08 -3.07
CA PRO A 39 8.23 6.28 -4.45
C PRO A 39 8.75 5.01 -5.14
N LYS A 40 9.14 3.97 -4.40
CA LYS A 40 9.68 2.73 -5.02
C LYS A 40 8.66 2.00 -5.85
N LEU A 41 7.36 2.17 -5.57
CA LEU A 41 6.30 1.58 -6.37
C LEU A 41 6.29 2.15 -7.79
N ALA A 42 6.87 3.33 -8.05
CA ALA A 42 7.02 3.88 -9.40
C ALA A 42 7.91 3.00 -10.29
N TRP A 43 8.87 2.27 -9.73
CA TRP A 43 9.68 1.31 -10.51
C TRP A 43 8.85 0.19 -11.10
N ILE A 44 7.74 -0.21 -10.45
CA ILE A 44 6.80 -1.19 -10.98
C ILE A 44 6.11 -0.62 -12.23
N ILE A 45 5.66 0.64 -12.18
CA ILE A 45 5.03 1.32 -13.33
C ILE A 45 5.98 1.39 -14.52
N ILE A 46 7.25 1.70 -14.26
CA ILE A 46 8.24 1.87 -15.31
C ILE A 46 8.67 0.52 -15.88
N MET A 47 9.09 -0.43 -15.04
CA MET A 47 9.77 -1.66 -15.49
C MET A 47 8.80 -2.75 -15.97
N ILE A 48 7.61 -2.88 -15.38
CA ILE A 48 6.69 -3.99 -15.74
C ILE A 48 6.25 -3.93 -17.21
N PRO A 49 5.84 -2.77 -17.77
CA PRO A 49 5.53 -2.70 -19.20
C PRO A 49 6.69 -3.15 -20.09
N PHE A 50 7.93 -2.75 -19.78
CA PHE A 50 9.10 -3.17 -20.55
C PHE A 50 9.34 -4.68 -20.44
N ILE A 51 9.32 -5.24 -19.24
CA ILE A 51 9.49 -6.68 -19.01
C ILE A 51 8.45 -7.47 -19.80
N VAL A 52 7.18 -7.06 -19.73
CA VAL A 52 6.12 -7.80 -20.41
C VAL A 52 6.24 -7.67 -21.92
N LEU A 53 6.52 -6.48 -22.46
CA LEU A 53 6.72 -6.30 -23.90
C LEU A 53 7.89 -7.14 -24.43
N GLN A 54 9.01 -7.18 -23.70
CA GLN A 54 10.15 -8.03 -24.05
C GLN A 54 9.76 -9.52 -24.06
N LEU A 55 9.08 -10.00 -23.01
CA LEU A 55 8.67 -11.41 -22.92
C LEU A 55 7.62 -11.79 -23.98
N MET A 56 6.64 -10.92 -24.24
CA MET A 56 5.64 -11.11 -25.30
C MET A 56 6.27 -11.17 -26.69
N THR A 57 7.39 -10.48 -26.89
CA THR A 57 8.12 -10.51 -28.17
C THR A 57 9.05 -11.72 -28.24
N ALA A 58 9.70 -12.09 -27.13
CA ALA A 58 10.66 -13.19 -27.07
C ALA A 58 10.02 -14.57 -27.26
N ILE A 59 8.87 -14.81 -26.64
CA ILE A 59 8.22 -16.13 -26.65
C ILE A 59 7.85 -16.58 -28.08
N PRO A 60 7.17 -15.75 -28.91
CA PRO A 60 6.87 -16.11 -30.29
C PRO A 60 8.12 -16.32 -31.15
N LEU A 61 9.18 -15.55 -30.92
CA LEU A 61 10.42 -15.67 -31.71
C LEU A 61 11.15 -17.00 -31.47
N PHE A 62 10.92 -17.72 -30.37
CA PHE A 62 11.41 -19.09 -30.20
C PHE A 62 10.73 -20.12 -31.11
N ALA A 63 9.52 -19.81 -31.60
CA ALA A 63 8.82 -20.67 -32.54
C ALA A 63 9.32 -20.50 -33.98
N ALA A 64 10.03 -19.41 -34.27
CA ALA A 64 10.73 -19.21 -35.52
C ALA A 64 12.04 -20.03 -35.58
N GLU A 65 12.63 -20.15 -36.77
CA GLU A 65 13.72 -21.10 -37.07
C GLU A 65 14.81 -21.16 -35.99
N ARG A 66 15.08 -22.39 -35.49
CA ARG A 66 15.90 -22.69 -34.30
C ARG A 66 17.38 -22.27 -34.38
N ALA A 67 17.83 -21.68 -35.48
CA ALA A 67 19.22 -21.27 -35.68
C ALA A 67 19.37 -19.88 -36.36
N GLY A 68 18.28 -19.12 -36.52
CA GLY A 68 18.32 -17.79 -37.13
C GLY A 68 18.68 -16.66 -36.13
N PRO A 69 18.93 -15.43 -36.61
CA PRO A 69 19.13 -14.24 -35.77
C PRO A 69 17.99 -14.02 -34.75
N GLU A 70 16.78 -14.45 -35.11
CA GLU A 70 15.57 -14.39 -34.29
C GLU A 70 15.68 -15.24 -33.01
N PHE A 71 16.36 -16.39 -33.08
CA PHE A 71 16.60 -17.24 -31.91
C PHE A 71 17.56 -16.56 -30.91
N VAL A 72 18.61 -15.91 -31.41
CA VAL A 72 19.56 -15.13 -30.59
C VAL A 72 18.86 -13.91 -29.97
N LEU A 73 18.00 -13.23 -30.74
CA LEU A 73 17.20 -12.10 -30.27
C LEU A 73 16.21 -12.53 -29.17
N SER A 74 15.54 -13.67 -29.33
CA SER A 74 14.65 -14.27 -28.33
C SER A 74 15.35 -14.47 -26.99
N TRP A 75 16.51 -15.14 -27.01
CA TRP A 75 17.32 -15.36 -25.82
C TRP A 75 17.78 -14.05 -25.19
N THR A 76 18.18 -13.08 -26.00
CA THR A 76 18.59 -11.76 -25.54
C THR A 76 17.47 -11.08 -24.76
N PHE A 77 16.25 -11.04 -25.31
CA PHE A 77 15.10 -10.48 -24.62
C PHE A 77 14.74 -11.23 -23.35
N VAL A 78 14.76 -12.58 -23.35
CA VAL A 78 14.51 -13.36 -22.12
C VAL A 78 15.54 -13.03 -21.04
N VAL A 79 16.83 -13.00 -21.37
CA VAL A 79 17.89 -12.71 -20.40
C VAL A 79 17.76 -11.28 -19.85
N ILE A 80 17.49 -10.30 -20.71
CA ILE A 80 17.25 -8.91 -20.28
C ILE A 80 16.02 -8.85 -19.36
N SER A 81 14.91 -9.51 -19.72
CA SER A 81 13.71 -9.56 -18.88
C SER A 81 13.99 -10.18 -17.50
N ILE A 82 14.79 -11.25 -17.44
CA ILE A 82 15.20 -11.85 -16.15
C ILE A 82 16.03 -10.87 -15.32
N LEU A 83 16.99 -10.17 -15.95
CA LEU A 83 17.80 -9.15 -15.28
C LEU A 83 16.94 -7.97 -14.79
N ASP A 84 15.98 -7.52 -15.60
CA ASP A 84 15.05 -6.45 -15.27
C ASP A 84 14.12 -6.86 -14.11
N ILE A 85 13.66 -8.12 -14.08
CA ILE A 85 12.90 -8.66 -12.94
C ILE A 85 13.75 -8.66 -11.67
N LEU A 86 15.00 -9.14 -11.74
CA LEU A 86 15.91 -9.13 -10.59
C LEU A 86 16.20 -7.69 -10.11
N ALA A 87 16.44 -6.77 -11.04
CA ALA A 87 16.65 -5.36 -10.75
C ALA A 87 15.40 -4.74 -10.09
N LEU A 88 14.21 -5.03 -10.59
CA LEU A 88 12.95 -4.56 -10.02
C LEU A 88 12.75 -5.09 -8.58
N ILE A 89 13.01 -6.38 -8.35
CA ILE A 89 12.95 -6.98 -7.01
C ILE A 89 13.90 -6.25 -6.07
N ILE A 90 15.14 -5.98 -6.49
CA ILE A 90 16.11 -5.24 -5.68
C ILE A 90 15.59 -3.81 -5.41
N LEU A 91 15.20 -3.06 -6.43
CA LEU A 91 14.76 -1.67 -6.30
C LEU A 91 13.56 -1.51 -5.35
N VAL A 92 12.61 -2.43 -5.43
CA VAL A 92 11.37 -2.39 -4.64
C VAL A 92 11.56 -2.96 -3.24
N MET A 93 12.21 -4.12 -3.11
CA MET A 93 12.32 -4.84 -1.83
C MET A 93 13.44 -4.30 -0.93
N PHE A 94 14.50 -3.75 -1.51
CA PHE A 94 15.63 -3.23 -0.74
C PHE A 94 15.16 -2.16 0.26
N GLN A 95 15.84 -2.04 1.39
CA GLN A 95 15.41 -1.16 2.47
C GLN A 95 15.71 0.30 2.12
N GLN A 96 14.82 1.20 2.49
CA GLN A 96 15.10 2.64 2.50
C GLN A 96 14.54 3.16 3.79
N ASN A 97 15.38 3.86 4.55
CA ASN A 97 14.96 4.39 5.83
C ASN A 97 14.23 5.71 5.57
N TYR A 98 13.09 5.85 6.20
CA TYR A 98 12.25 7.02 6.17
C TYR A 98 12.09 7.53 7.59
N PHE A 99 12.22 8.84 7.71
CA PHE A 99 12.15 9.53 8.97
C PHE A 99 11.22 10.74 8.82
N GLU A 100 10.33 10.90 9.79
CA GLU A 100 9.30 11.92 9.80
C GLU A 100 9.20 12.53 11.20
N ILE A 101 9.27 13.86 11.26
CA ILE A 101 9.06 14.65 12.48
C ILE A 101 7.87 15.57 12.24
N ALA A 102 6.83 15.39 13.04
CA ALA A 102 5.75 16.34 13.15
C ALA A 102 5.99 17.30 14.32
N THR A 103 5.90 18.58 14.02
CA THR A 103 5.79 19.66 15.00
C THR A 103 4.42 20.33 14.86
N LYS A 104 4.05 21.19 15.81
CA LYS A 104 2.80 21.98 15.74
C LYS A 104 2.57 22.68 14.41
N GLU A 105 3.63 23.15 13.77
CA GLU A 105 3.54 24.00 12.57
C GLU A 105 4.00 23.28 11.30
N ARG A 106 4.92 22.31 11.40
CA ARG A 106 5.61 21.74 10.23
C ARG A 106 5.80 20.24 10.34
N LEU A 107 5.67 19.59 9.19
CA LEU A 107 6.04 18.19 8.98
C LEU A 107 7.38 18.14 8.23
N TYR A 108 8.37 17.51 8.83
CA TYR A 108 9.69 17.30 8.24
C TYR A 108 9.81 15.84 7.81
N GLU A 109 9.98 15.60 6.51
CA GLU A 109 10.16 14.25 5.95
C GLU A 109 11.55 14.12 5.35
N MET A 110 12.23 13.01 5.65
CA MET A 110 13.57 12.73 5.15
C MET A 110 13.72 11.26 4.76
N TRP A 111 14.38 11.05 3.63
CA TRP A 111 14.71 9.72 3.12
C TRP A 111 16.20 9.51 3.20
N PHE A 112 16.60 8.38 3.75
CA PHE A 112 18.01 8.01 3.85
C PHE A 112 18.24 6.71 3.08
N SER A 113 19.30 6.72 2.27
CA SER A 113 19.88 5.48 1.74
C SER A 113 20.18 4.54 2.90
N PRO A 114 19.91 3.24 2.78
CA PRO A 114 20.13 2.30 3.86
C PRO A 114 21.58 2.38 4.32
N VAL A 115 21.79 2.84 5.55
CA VAL A 115 22.99 2.50 6.29
C VAL A 115 23.04 0.98 6.32
N LYS A 116 24.19 0.34 6.04
CA LYS A 116 24.32 -1.13 6.06
C LYS A 116 24.10 -1.65 7.50
N LEU A 117 22.85 -1.72 7.92
CA LEU A 117 22.42 -2.11 9.27
C LEU A 117 22.51 -3.62 9.51
N ARG A 118 22.80 -4.41 8.46
CA ARG A 118 22.88 -5.88 8.53
C ARG A 118 23.90 -6.38 9.56
N LYS A 119 24.88 -5.56 9.94
CA LYS A 119 25.90 -5.88 10.96
C LYS A 119 25.88 -4.95 12.17
N GLN A 120 24.91 -4.04 12.28
CA GLN A 120 24.81 -3.06 13.36
C GLN A 120 23.36 -2.93 13.86
N PRO A 121 22.77 -3.99 14.46
CA PRO A 121 21.48 -3.88 15.13
C PRO A 121 21.50 -2.79 16.21
N GLN A 122 22.66 -2.61 16.85
CA GLN A 122 22.92 -1.53 17.81
C GLN A 122 22.59 -0.15 17.25
N PHE A 123 22.95 0.19 16.00
CA PHE A 123 22.63 1.51 15.47
C PHE A 123 21.12 1.75 15.39
N LYS A 124 20.33 0.72 15.06
CA LYS A 124 18.86 0.84 15.02
C LYS A 124 18.31 1.09 16.41
N GLU A 125 18.81 0.37 17.41
CA GLU A 125 18.40 0.50 18.82
C GLU A 125 18.90 1.80 19.43
N ASP A 126 20.15 2.20 19.20
CA ASP A 126 20.75 3.45 19.63
C ASP A 126 20.00 4.64 19.03
N PHE A 127 19.63 4.56 17.75
CA PHE A 127 18.90 5.62 17.06
C PHE A 127 17.44 5.71 17.52
N SER A 128 16.76 4.58 17.71
CA SER A 128 15.41 4.58 18.28
C SER A 128 15.42 5.08 19.73
N THR A 129 16.46 4.75 20.51
CA THR A 129 16.67 5.23 21.88
C THR A 129 16.99 6.72 21.91
N TYR A 130 17.85 7.20 21.01
CA TYR A 130 18.19 8.62 20.87
C TYR A 130 16.96 9.48 20.58
N LEU A 131 16.01 8.93 19.84
CA LEU A 131 14.73 9.56 19.49
C LEU A 131 13.63 9.32 20.51
N ASP A 132 13.89 8.56 21.59
CA ASP A 132 12.88 8.16 22.59
C ASP A 132 11.71 7.35 21.98
N CYS A 133 11.97 6.68 20.85
CA CYS A 133 11.00 5.90 20.08
C CYS A 133 10.99 4.42 20.43
N ASN A 134 11.95 3.95 21.25
CA ASN A 134 12.00 2.53 21.61
C ASN A 134 11.04 2.25 22.77
N PRO A 135 10.02 1.40 22.59
CA PRO A 135 9.18 0.95 23.71
C PRO A 135 9.90 0.00 24.68
N ASP A 136 10.99 -0.66 24.24
CA ASP A 136 11.58 -1.78 24.99
C ASP A 136 12.61 -1.39 26.06
N LEU A 137 13.02 -0.11 26.13
CA LEU A 137 14.24 0.31 26.84
C LEU A 137 14.03 1.23 28.06
N ARG A 138 12.82 1.32 28.62
CA ARG A 138 12.69 1.86 29.98
C ARG A 138 13.04 0.76 30.98
N GLU A 139 14.26 0.83 31.52
CA GLU A 139 14.66 0.06 32.69
C GLU A 139 13.64 0.29 33.83
N GLY A 140 12.95 -0.78 34.24
CA GLY A 140 12.24 -0.82 35.53
C GLY A 140 10.71 -0.71 35.51
N GLU A 141 10.06 -0.48 34.38
CA GLU A 141 8.59 -0.55 34.30
C GLU A 141 8.20 -1.85 33.59
N GLU A 142 7.57 -2.77 34.34
CA GLU A 142 6.84 -3.89 33.74
C GLU A 142 5.99 -3.35 32.58
N LEU A 143 5.90 -4.12 31.48
CA LEU A 143 5.00 -3.87 30.36
C LEU A 143 3.57 -3.70 30.89
N ASN A 144 3.23 -2.50 31.37
CA ASN A 144 1.88 -2.10 31.66
C ASN A 144 1.24 -1.93 30.29
N LYS A 145 0.78 -3.05 29.74
CA LYS A 145 -0.25 -3.07 28.71
C LYS A 145 -1.42 -2.34 29.34
N SER A 146 -1.52 -1.04 29.08
CA SER A 146 -2.69 -0.25 29.43
C SER A 146 -3.91 -1.07 29.04
N ALA A 147 -4.93 -1.18 29.90
CA ALA A 147 -6.13 -1.98 29.63
C ALA A 147 -6.75 -1.67 28.25
N LEU A 148 -6.49 -0.48 27.72
CA LEU A 148 -6.85 0.00 26.38
C LEU A 148 -6.33 -0.88 25.21
N PHE A 149 -5.24 -1.63 25.39
CA PHE A 149 -4.64 -2.48 24.35
C PHE A 149 -4.62 -3.97 24.70
N SER A 150 -5.38 -4.41 25.73
CA SER A 150 -5.46 -5.83 26.10
C SER A 150 -5.87 -6.74 24.95
N ASP A 151 -6.71 -6.20 24.06
CA ASP A 151 -7.33 -6.93 22.96
C ASP A 151 -6.52 -6.82 21.65
N VAL A 152 -5.33 -6.20 21.67
CA VAL A 152 -4.49 -6.06 20.47
C VAL A 152 -3.52 -7.22 20.37
N ASN A 153 -3.58 -7.92 19.24
CA ASN A 153 -2.67 -9.03 18.96
C ASN A 153 -1.25 -8.49 18.70
N THR A 154 -0.24 -9.17 19.22
CA THR A 154 1.17 -8.88 18.94
C THR A 154 1.56 -9.22 17.50
N THR A 155 0.76 -10.04 16.81
CA THR A 155 0.87 -10.34 15.38
C THR A 155 -0.19 -9.60 14.58
N ASN A 156 0.25 -8.78 13.63
CA ASN A 156 -0.61 -8.06 12.69
C ASN A 156 -0.70 -8.84 11.39
N PHE A 157 -1.94 -9.06 10.93
CA PHE A 157 -2.21 -9.80 9.71
C PHE A 157 -3.43 -9.25 8.99
N GLN A 158 -3.19 -8.48 7.92
CA GLN A 158 -4.25 -7.92 7.07
C GLN A 158 -4.24 -8.58 5.68
N LEU A 159 -5.29 -9.31 5.32
CA LEU A 159 -5.28 -10.09 4.06
C LEU A 159 -5.65 -9.29 2.80
N PHE A 160 -6.26 -8.11 2.94
CA PHE A 160 -6.91 -7.44 1.83
C PHE A 160 -5.96 -7.05 0.68
N ASN A 161 -4.78 -6.49 0.96
CA ASN A 161 -3.86 -6.13 -0.12
C ASN A 161 -3.34 -7.38 -0.82
N LEU A 162 -3.05 -8.44 -0.06
CA LEU A 162 -2.58 -9.70 -0.62
C LEU A 162 -3.66 -10.34 -1.51
N VAL A 163 -4.88 -10.50 -1.01
CA VAL A 163 -5.97 -11.17 -1.73
C VAL A 163 -6.35 -10.38 -2.98
N PHE A 164 -6.53 -9.06 -2.86
CA PHE A 164 -6.88 -8.24 -4.01
C PHE A 164 -5.73 -8.13 -5.01
N GLY A 165 -4.49 -8.02 -4.53
CA GLY A 165 -3.29 -8.01 -5.37
C GLY A 165 -3.12 -9.30 -6.17
N LEU A 166 -3.23 -10.46 -5.51
CA LEU A 166 -3.18 -11.76 -6.18
C LEU A 166 -4.32 -11.97 -7.16
N PHE A 167 -5.54 -11.54 -6.80
CA PHE A 167 -6.68 -11.55 -7.73
C PHE A 167 -6.35 -10.78 -9.01
N LEU A 168 -5.84 -9.54 -8.90
CA LEU A 168 -5.48 -8.73 -10.07
C LEU A 168 -4.33 -9.32 -10.89
N ILE A 169 -3.31 -9.91 -10.25
CA ILE A 169 -2.20 -10.58 -10.95
C ILE A 169 -2.69 -11.78 -11.74
N ILE A 170 -3.46 -12.68 -11.10
CA ILE A 170 -4.02 -13.87 -11.75
C ILE A 170 -4.93 -13.44 -12.89
N PHE A 171 -5.80 -12.45 -12.63
CA PHE A 171 -6.70 -11.90 -13.62
C PHE A 171 -5.95 -11.34 -14.83
N ALA A 172 -4.88 -10.58 -14.62
CA ALA A 172 -4.03 -10.05 -15.67
C ALA A 172 -3.36 -11.16 -16.51
N ILE A 173 -2.86 -12.22 -15.87
CA ILE A 173 -2.23 -13.36 -16.57
C ILE A 173 -3.27 -14.11 -17.41
N VAL A 174 -4.48 -14.31 -16.90
CA VAL A 174 -5.57 -14.96 -17.66
C VAL A 174 -5.94 -14.12 -18.89
N MET A 175 -6.13 -12.80 -18.72
CA MET A 175 -6.40 -11.90 -19.85
C MET A 175 -5.25 -11.91 -20.88
N LEU A 176 -4.00 -11.86 -20.42
CA LEU A 176 -2.82 -11.89 -21.29
C LEU A 176 -2.68 -13.20 -22.07
N THR A 177 -2.93 -14.34 -21.44
CA THR A 177 -2.70 -15.67 -22.06
C THR A 177 -3.85 -16.10 -22.96
N GLN A 178 -5.09 -15.79 -22.57
CA GLN A 178 -6.27 -16.20 -23.32
C GLN A 178 -6.75 -15.13 -24.30
N MET A 179 -6.29 -13.88 -24.16
CA MET A 179 -6.81 -12.73 -24.91
C MET A 179 -8.33 -12.57 -24.79
N LEU A 180 -8.87 -12.94 -23.62
CA LEU A 180 -10.31 -12.87 -23.30
C LEU A 180 -10.60 -11.71 -22.33
N PHE A 181 -11.86 -11.27 -22.31
CA PHE A 181 -12.44 -10.22 -21.46
C PHE A 181 -12.05 -8.80 -21.82
N PHE A 182 -10.81 -8.39 -21.55
CA PHE A 182 -10.38 -6.99 -21.71
C PHE A 182 -9.04 -6.88 -22.41
N GLY A 183 -8.81 -5.74 -23.05
CA GLY A 183 -7.62 -5.48 -23.85
C GLY A 183 -6.37 -5.08 -23.05
N PRO A 184 -5.28 -4.73 -23.76
CA PRO A 184 -3.96 -4.42 -23.21
C PRO A 184 -3.92 -3.47 -22.02
N PHE A 185 -4.68 -2.38 -22.09
CA PHE A 185 -4.68 -1.37 -21.03
C PHE A 185 -5.20 -1.90 -19.69
N VAL A 186 -6.21 -2.78 -19.69
CA VAL A 186 -6.80 -3.30 -18.45
C VAL A 186 -5.88 -4.31 -17.79
N TRP A 187 -5.31 -5.24 -18.54
CA TRP A 187 -4.43 -6.24 -17.96
C TRP A 187 -3.07 -5.65 -17.54
N TRP A 188 -2.56 -4.62 -18.24
CA TRP A 188 -1.38 -3.86 -17.78
C TRP A 188 -1.62 -3.20 -16.43
N VAL A 189 -2.71 -2.43 -16.29
CA VAL A 189 -3.01 -1.75 -15.04
C VAL A 189 -3.29 -2.77 -13.92
N SER A 190 -3.97 -3.88 -14.24
CA SER A 190 -4.21 -4.97 -13.29
C SER A 190 -2.91 -5.60 -12.80
N LEU A 191 -1.97 -5.88 -13.69
CA LEU A 191 -0.68 -6.47 -13.33
C LEU A 191 0.16 -5.51 -12.49
N MET A 192 0.30 -4.26 -12.93
CA MET A 192 1.07 -3.23 -12.22
C MET A 192 0.50 -2.99 -10.82
N TYR A 193 -0.81 -2.75 -10.73
CA TYR A 193 -1.45 -2.46 -9.45
C TYR A 193 -1.50 -3.69 -8.55
N GLY A 194 -1.74 -4.88 -9.11
CA GLY A 194 -1.70 -6.14 -8.38
C GLY A 194 -0.33 -6.41 -7.73
N LEU A 195 0.77 -6.18 -8.47
CA LEU A 195 2.13 -6.27 -7.93
C LEU A 195 2.41 -5.22 -6.85
N MET A 196 1.92 -3.99 -7.00
CA MET A 196 2.03 -2.97 -5.95
C MET A 196 1.32 -3.39 -4.67
N LEU A 197 0.10 -3.91 -4.76
CA LEU A 197 -0.65 -4.41 -3.62
C LEU A 197 0.04 -5.60 -2.95
N PHE A 198 0.58 -6.51 -3.75
CA PHE A 198 1.39 -7.62 -3.25
C PHE A 198 2.59 -7.11 -2.44
N VAL A 199 3.35 -6.15 -2.98
CA VAL A 199 4.49 -5.52 -2.27
C VAL A 199 4.03 -4.79 -1.00
N LYS A 200 2.94 -4.01 -1.06
CA LYS A 200 2.38 -3.33 0.11
C LYS A 200 2.02 -4.33 1.21
N SER A 201 1.46 -5.48 0.84
CA SER A 201 1.12 -6.53 1.82
C SER A 201 2.36 -7.00 2.59
N LEU A 202 3.47 -7.26 1.89
CA LEU A 202 4.74 -7.67 2.52
C LEU A 202 5.31 -6.63 3.49
N PHE A 203 4.99 -5.34 3.33
CA PHE A 203 5.57 -4.26 4.13
C PHE A 203 4.69 -3.79 5.30
N TYR A 204 3.37 -3.84 5.13
CA TYR A 204 2.43 -3.23 6.09
C TYR A 204 1.49 -4.23 6.74
N ASP A 205 1.15 -5.31 6.03
CA ASP A 205 0.08 -6.20 6.46
C ASP A 205 0.54 -7.31 7.39
N PHE A 206 1.85 -7.59 7.45
CA PHE A 206 2.42 -8.65 8.28
C PHE A 206 3.32 -8.12 9.40
N SER A 207 3.27 -8.77 10.56
CA SER A 207 4.29 -8.66 11.62
C SER A 207 4.70 -10.03 12.15
N SER A 208 5.92 -10.14 12.68
CA SER A 208 6.41 -11.38 13.30
C SER A 208 5.79 -11.61 14.67
N LYS A 209 5.99 -12.80 15.26
CA LYS A 209 5.69 -13.02 16.69
C LYS A 209 6.46 -11.98 17.51
N ASP A 210 5.77 -11.33 18.45
CA ASP A 210 6.27 -10.19 19.25
C ASP A 210 6.62 -8.94 18.41
N GLY A 211 6.08 -8.87 17.19
CA GLY A 211 6.40 -7.85 16.20
C GLY A 211 5.74 -6.50 16.48
N ASP A 212 4.49 -6.50 16.97
CA ASP A 212 3.76 -5.28 17.32
C ASP A 212 3.79 -5.04 18.83
N ILE A 213 4.33 -3.90 19.24
CA ILE A 213 4.40 -3.44 20.63
C ILE A 213 3.80 -2.03 20.69
N LEU A 214 2.82 -1.87 21.59
CA LEU A 214 2.08 -0.64 21.84
C LEU A 214 2.23 -0.29 23.32
N GLN A 215 2.60 0.95 23.60
CA GLN A 215 2.69 1.47 24.97
C GLN A 215 2.07 2.87 25.01
N PHE A 216 1.26 3.12 26.03
CA PHE A 216 0.72 4.43 26.32
C PHE A 216 0.89 4.73 27.80
N ASP A 217 1.56 5.84 28.09
CA ASP A 217 1.78 6.37 29.41
C ASP A 217 0.78 7.53 29.62
N GLU A 218 -0.24 7.29 30.46
CA GLU A 218 -1.31 8.26 30.72
C GLU A 218 -0.79 9.51 31.44
N ASP A 219 0.17 9.34 32.36
CA ASP A 219 0.74 10.43 33.15
C ASP A 219 1.60 11.36 32.29
N LEU A 220 2.44 10.77 31.41
CA LEU A 220 3.28 11.54 30.50
C LEU A 220 2.58 11.92 29.19
N LYS A 221 1.36 11.42 28.94
CA LYS A 221 0.64 11.51 27.65
C LYS A 221 1.53 11.12 26.47
N LYS A 222 2.32 10.06 26.63
CA LYS A 222 3.27 9.57 25.62
C LYS A 222 2.80 8.25 25.04
N PHE A 223 2.77 8.18 23.71
CA PHE A 223 2.45 6.95 22.98
C PHE A 223 3.67 6.45 22.23
N ARG A 224 3.92 5.15 22.28
CA ARG A 224 4.98 4.49 21.52
C ARG A 224 4.43 3.26 20.81
N PHE A 225 4.87 3.08 19.57
CA PHE A 225 4.54 1.94 18.74
C PHE A 225 5.78 1.44 18.04
N LYS A 226 5.91 0.12 18.01
CA LYS A 226 6.91 -0.61 17.24
C LYS A 226 6.21 -1.71 16.47
N ARG A 227 6.52 -1.82 15.18
CA ARG A 227 6.23 -2.99 14.34
C ARG A 227 7.53 -3.52 13.74
N SER A 228 7.70 -4.83 13.71
CA SER A 228 8.77 -5.49 12.96
C SER A 228 8.28 -6.71 12.19
N PHE A 229 8.82 -6.87 10.98
CA PHE A 229 8.62 -8.03 10.12
C PHE A 229 9.87 -8.27 9.28
N LEU A 230 10.50 -9.44 9.42
CA LEU A 230 11.79 -9.74 8.79
C LEU A 230 12.82 -8.62 9.10
N TYR A 231 13.33 -7.96 8.06
CA TYR A 231 14.26 -6.83 8.20
C TYR A 231 13.58 -5.47 8.13
N LYS A 232 12.25 -5.45 8.06
CA LYS A 232 11.42 -4.26 7.99
C LYS A 232 10.93 -3.88 9.38
N PHE A 233 10.88 -2.59 9.66
CA PHE A 233 10.46 -2.03 10.93
C PHE A 233 9.72 -0.72 10.75
N HIS A 234 8.94 -0.37 11.77
CA HIS A 234 8.18 0.87 11.85
C HIS A 234 8.07 1.27 13.33
N TYR A 235 8.69 2.39 13.68
CA TYR A 235 8.60 3.01 15.00
C TYR A 235 7.81 4.30 14.90
N VAL A 236 6.94 4.53 15.88
CA VAL A 236 6.23 5.80 16.08
C VAL A 236 6.31 6.17 17.56
N ALA A 237 6.64 7.41 17.84
CA ALA A 237 6.51 8.00 19.17
C ALA A 237 5.71 9.28 19.06
N ALA A 238 4.75 9.47 19.97
CA ALA A 238 3.98 10.69 20.07
C ALA A 238 4.04 11.24 21.49
N ASN A 239 4.18 12.56 21.60
CA ASN A 239 4.16 13.32 22.84
C ASN A 239 2.87 14.16 22.89
N ASN A 240 2.41 14.48 24.11
CA ASN A 240 1.23 15.33 24.32
C ASN A 240 -0.03 14.78 23.61
N VAL A 241 -0.27 13.48 23.71
CA VAL A 241 -1.45 12.84 23.12
C VAL A 241 -2.71 13.32 23.85
N GLU A 242 -3.66 13.90 23.12
CA GLU A 242 -4.93 14.39 23.65
C GLU A 242 -5.96 13.27 23.77
N SER A 243 -5.97 12.34 22.82
CA SER A 243 -6.87 11.19 22.84
C SER A 243 -6.24 10.00 22.13
N ILE A 244 -6.46 8.81 22.66
CA ILE A 244 -6.07 7.55 22.05
C ILE A 244 -7.23 6.57 22.14
N ASN A 245 -7.61 5.98 21.02
CA ASN A 245 -8.75 5.06 20.95
C ASN A 245 -8.48 3.96 19.93
N VAL A 246 -8.88 2.74 20.28
CA VAL A 246 -9.00 1.63 19.32
C VAL A 246 -10.36 1.75 18.64
N ARG A 247 -10.37 1.90 17.31
CA ARG A 247 -11.62 1.97 16.54
C ARG A 247 -11.45 1.40 15.15
N LYS A 248 -12.59 1.19 14.49
CA LYS A 248 -12.62 0.85 13.07
C LYS A 248 -12.58 2.10 12.20
N TRP A 249 -11.74 2.07 11.18
CA TRP A 249 -11.64 3.16 10.20
C TRP A 249 -11.23 2.65 8.82
N TYR A 250 -11.40 3.46 7.79
CA TYR A 250 -10.98 3.10 6.44
C TYR A 250 -9.47 3.18 6.25
N ARG A 251 -8.95 2.30 5.39
CA ARG A 251 -7.56 2.35 4.94
C ARG A 251 -7.19 3.71 4.37
N LYS A 252 -5.98 4.18 4.66
CA LYS A 252 -5.38 5.35 4.01
C LYS A 252 -5.02 4.99 2.57
N LEU A 253 -5.56 5.75 1.63
CA LEU A 253 -5.25 5.60 0.20
C LEU A 253 -4.02 6.44 -0.12
N ASP A 254 -3.10 5.87 -0.90
CA ASP A 254 -2.00 6.63 -1.48
C ASP A 254 -2.24 6.95 -2.96
N PHE A 255 -1.32 7.69 -3.57
CA PHE A 255 -1.37 8.05 -4.98
C PHE A 255 -1.51 6.82 -5.90
N PHE A 256 -0.80 5.73 -5.58
CA PHE A 256 -0.82 4.51 -6.39
C PHE A 256 -2.16 3.78 -6.30
N ASP A 257 -2.82 3.82 -5.13
CA ASP A 257 -4.19 3.31 -5.00
C ASP A 257 -5.16 4.08 -5.87
N ILE A 258 -5.07 5.42 -5.87
CA ILE A 258 -5.93 6.26 -6.69
C ILE A 258 -5.69 5.97 -8.17
N PHE A 259 -4.43 6.00 -8.60
CA PHE A 259 -4.04 5.75 -10.00
C PHE A 259 -4.47 4.37 -10.49
N GLY A 260 -4.18 3.30 -9.72
CA GLY A 260 -4.51 1.94 -10.10
C GLY A 260 -6.02 1.71 -10.17
N ILE A 261 -6.78 2.18 -9.17
CA ILE A 261 -8.24 2.01 -9.14
C ILE A 261 -8.91 2.85 -10.22
N SER A 262 -8.52 4.12 -10.41
CA SER A 262 -9.10 4.96 -11.45
C SER A 262 -8.79 4.42 -12.84
N GLY A 263 -7.55 3.96 -13.07
CA GLY A 263 -7.16 3.34 -14.35
C GLY A 263 -7.99 2.10 -14.66
N LEU A 264 -8.16 1.20 -13.68
CA LEU A 264 -9.01 0.03 -13.84
C LEU A 264 -10.45 0.41 -14.16
N LEU A 265 -11.07 1.31 -13.38
CA LEU A 265 -12.46 1.71 -13.58
C LEU A 265 -12.68 2.34 -14.96
N VAL A 266 -11.81 3.26 -15.36
CA VAL A 266 -11.93 3.97 -16.64
C VAL A 266 -11.72 3.02 -17.82
N PHE A 267 -10.61 2.28 -17.86
CA PHE A 267 -10.30 1.43 -19.02
C PHE A 267 -11.26 0.25 -19.17
N MET A 268 -11.69 -0.38 -18.06
CA MET A 268 -12.69 -1.45 -18.15
C MET A 268 -14.04 -0.92 -18.61
N THR A 269 -14.46 0.27 -18.15
CA THR A 269 -15.73 0.88 -18.57
C THR A 269 -15.70 1.23 -20.06
N ILE A 270 -14.62 1.85 -20.53
CA ILE A 270 -14.45 2.19 -21.97
C ILE A 270 -14.53 0.94 -22.83
N GLN A 271 -13.69 -0.06 -22.54
CA GLN A 271 -13.64 -1.28 -23.34
C GLN A 271 -14.95 -2.07 -23.30
N GLN A 272 -15.65 -2.10 -22.15
CA GLN A 272 -16.91 -2.81 -22.06
C GLN A 272 -18.02 -2.13 -22.88
N VAL A 273 -18.07 -0.80 -22.91
CA VAL A 273 -19.04 -0.07 -23.71
C VAL A 273 -18.73 -0.22 -25.20
N GLU A 274 -17.47 -0.04 -25.61
CA GLU A 274 -17.04 -0.29 -26.99
C GLU A 274 -17.40 -1.70 -27.43
N GLY A 275 -17.16 -2.70 -26.58
CA GLY A 275 -17.53 -4.10 -26.82
C GLY A 275 -19.03 -4.28 -27.05
N TRP A 276 -19.88 -3.62 -26.27
CA TRP A 276 -21.34 -3.66 -26.44
C TRP A 276 -21.83 -2.94 -27.70
N VAL A 277 -21.18 -1.86 -28.12
CA VAL A 277 -21.55 -1.13 -29.35
C VAL A 277 -21.34 -2.00 -30.59
N ILE A 278 -20.31 -2.85 -30.60
CA ILE A 278 -19.98 -3.73 -31.73
C ILE A 278 -20.57 -5.13 -31.62
N ALA A 279 -21.38 -5.42 -30.59
CA ALA A 279 -21.91 -6.75 -30.33
C ALA A 279 -23.04 -7.12 -31.32
N ASP A 280 -22.67 -7.61 -32.50
CA ASP A 280 -23.57 -7.99 -33.60
C ASP A 280 -23.81 -9.50 -33.72
N THR A 281 -22.92 -10.32 -33.16
CA THR A 281 -22.98 -11.79 -33.19
C THR A 281 -23.19 -12.38 -31.80
N MET A 282 -23.78 -13.59 -31.74
CA MET A 282 -24.00 -14.31 -30.47
C MET A 282 -22.70 -14.57 -29.69
N GLY A 283 -21.58 -14.79 -30.39
CA GLY A 283 -20.27 -14.95 -29.74
C GLY A 283 -19.86 -13.68 -28.99
N LEU A 284 -19.90 -12.53 -29.68
CA LEU A 284 -19.58 -11.23 -29.06
C LEU A 284 -20.54 -10.86 -27.93
N ILE A 285 -21.82 -11.21 -28.03
CA ILE A 285 -22.80 -10.98 -26.96
C ILE A 285 -22.42 -11.78 -25.70
N ILE A 286 -22.05 -13.06 -25.85
CA ILE A 286 -21.63 -13.91 -24.74
C ILE A 286 -20.33 -13.38 -24.12
N ASP A 287 -19.34 -13.01 -24.93
CA ASP A 287 -18.06 -12.48 -24.46
C ASP A 287 -18.26 -11.17 -23.68
N ASN A 288 -19.11 -10.27 -24.17
CA ASN A 288 -19.45 -9.03 -23.48
C ASN A 288 -20.26 -9.25 -22.19
N LEU A 289 -21.16 -10.25 -22.16
CA LEU A 289 -21.85 -10.65 -20.93
C LEU A 289 -20.86 -11.12 -19.86
N LEU A 290 -19.89 -11.96 -20.25
CA LEU A 290 -18.84 -12.43 -19.35
C LEU A 290 -17.95 -11.28 -18.89
N GLY A 291 -17.51 -10.40 -19.80
CA GLY A 291 -16.74 -9.19 -19.49
C GLY A 291 -17.48 -8.26 -18.51
N THR A 292 -18.77 -8.02 -18.74
CA THR A 292 -19.61 -7.20 -17.86
C THR A 292 -19.76 -7.84 -16.48
N SER A 293 -19.96 -9.16 -16.41
CA SER A 293 -20.05 -9.87 -15.13
C SER A 293 -18.75 -9.75 -14.33
N LEU A 294 -17.61 -9.82 -15.03
CA LEU A 294 -16.29 -9.70 -14.44
C LEU A 294 -15.99 -8.26 -13.99
N LEU A 295 -16.39 -7.25 -14.77
CA LEU A 295 -16.35 -5.84 -14.38
C LEU A 295 -17.09 -5.62 -13.06
N CYS A 296 -18.30 -6.17 -12.92
CA CYS A 296 -19.06 -6.11 -11.67
C CYS A 296 -18.29 -6.75 -10.50
N VAL A 297 -17.65 -7.91 -10.71
CA VAL A 297 -16.81 -8.55 -9.69
C VAL A 297 -15.64 -7.64 -9.29
N VAL A 298 -14.91 -7.05 -10.26
CA VAL A 298 -13.80 -6.15 -9.96
C VAL A 298 -14.27 -4.90 -9.21
N ILE A 299 -15.41 -4.31 -9.59
CA ILE A 299 -16.01 -3.16 -8.88
C ILE A 299 -16.34 -3.54 -7.44
N VAL A 300 -16.91 -4.73 -7.20
CA VAL A 300 -17.19 -5.23 -5.85
C VAL A 300 -15.90 -5.35 -5.03
N PHE A 301 -14.83 -5.89 -5.61
CA PHE A 301 -13.52 -5.93 -4.95
C PHE A 301 -12.98 -4.53 -4.64
N ILE A 302 -13.11 -3.57 -5.57
CA ILE A 302 -12.71 -2.18 -5.36
C ILE A 302 -13.53 -1.55 -4.21
N ILE A 303 -14.84 -1.78 -4.17
CA ILE A 303 -15.69 -1.31 -3.07
C ILE A 303 -15.22 -1.91 -1.75
N PHE A 304 -14.93 -3.21 -1.68
CA PHE A 304 -14.40 -3.80 -0.45
C PHE A 304 -13.03 -3.23 -0.07
N TYR A 305 -12.13 -3.05 -1.04
CA TYR A 305 -10.81 -2.47 -0.80
C TYR A 305 -10.89 -1.03 -0.26
N LEU A 306 -11.75 -0.21 -0.85
CA LEU A 306 -11.90 1.20 -0.49
C LEU A 306 -12.76 1.39 0.75
N CYS A 307 -13.80 0.59 0.93
CA CYS A 307 -14.83 0.88 1.92
C CYS A 307 -14.80 -0.07 3.09
N LEU A 308 -14.10 -1.20 3.08
CA LEU A 308 -14.11 -2.05 4.27
C LEU A 308 -13.31 -1.39 5.41
N PRO A 309 -13.93 -1.18 6.59
CA PRO A 309 -13.22 -0.65 7.73
C PRO A 309 -12.27 -1.71 8.29
N ILE A 310 -11.08 -1.25 8.67
CA ILE A 310 -10.04 -2.02 9.35
C ILE A 310 -9.87 -1.51 10.78
N ASP A 311 -9.38 -2.39 11.66
CA ASP A 311 -9.06 -2.00 13.03
C ASP A 311 -7.82 -1.10 13.05
N VAL A 312 -7.92 0.04 13.73
CA VAL A 312 -6.85 1.01 13.86
C VAL A 312 -6.72 1.51 15.30
N VAL A 313 -5.48 1.76 15.72
CA VAL A 313 -5.21 2.64 16.86
C VAL A 313 -5.17 4.06 16.31
N GLU A 314 -6.14 4.88 16.73
CA GLU A 314 -6.16 6.31 16.43
C GLU A 314 -5.66 7.07 17.64
N PHE A 315 -4.59 7.85 17.46
CA PHE A 315 -4.14 8.81 18.45
C PHE A 315 -4.14 10.21 17.84
N LYS A 316 -4.48 11.19 18.68
CA LYS A 316 -4.55 12.60 18.31
C LYS A 316 -3.60 13.41 19.17
N THR A 317 -2.77 14.21 18.53
CA THR A 317 -2.07 15.33 19.15
C THR A 317 -2.81 16.62 18.78
N ALA A 318 -2.36 17.77 19.30
CA ALA A 318 -2.98 19.06 19.01
C ALA A 318 -3.01 19.39 17.51
N SER A 319 -2.01 18.95 16.75
CA SER A 319 -1.91 19.25 15.31
C SER A 319 -2.20 18.07 14.38
N ILE A 320 -2.00 16.81 14.80
CA ILE A 320 -2.09 15.65 13.89
C ILE A 320 -2.89 14.50 14.47
N THR A 321 -3.68 13.86 13.60
CA THR A 321 -4.31 12.56 13.87
C THR A 321 -3.58 11.47 13.09
N TYR A 322 -2.99 10.51 13.81
CA TYR A 322 -2.41 9.31 13.19
C TYR A 322 -3.30 8.10 13.42
N ARG A 323 -3.27 7.19 12.44
CA ARG A 323 -4.00 5.92 12.47
C ARG A 323 -3.04 4.81 12.10
N ILE A 324 -2.82 3.88 13.03
CA ILE A 324 -1.96 2.73 12.81
C ILE A 324 -2.86 1.50 12.64
N PRO A 325 -2.81 0.80 11.50
CA PRO A 325 -3.58 -0.43 11.30
C PRO A 325 -3.09 -1.51 12.25
N ILE A 326 -3.99 -2.17 12.97
CA ILE A 326 -3.69 -3.25 13.91
C ILE A 326 -4.61 -4.45 13.66
N THR A 327 -4.34 -5.56 14.36
CA THR A 327 -5.19 -6.75 14.37
C THR A 327 -5.62 -7.02 15.81
N LEU A 328 -6.91 -7.22 16.04
CA LEU A 328 -7.44 -7.55 17.37
C LEU A 328 -7.38 -9.06 17.65
N ASP A 329 -7.19 -9.41 18.92
CA ASP A 329 -7.30 -10.75 19.48
C ASP A 329 -8.77 -11.18 19.54
N LEU A 330 -9.33 -11.46 18.37
CA LEU A 330 -10.61 -12.14 18.27
C LEU A 330 -10.43 -13.62 18.64
N LYS A 331 -11.34 -14.15 19.47
CA LYS A 331 -11.46 -15.56 19.93
C LYS A 331 -11.60 -16.62 18.80
N GLU A 332 -11.46 -16.24 17.54
CA GLU A 332 -11.59 -17.14 16.39
C GLU A 332 -10.21 -17.57 15.89
N ASP A 333 -9.94 -18.88 15.91
CA ASP A 333 -8.63 -19.44 15.57
C ASP A 333 -8.21 -19.25 14.11
N ARG A 334 -9.18 -19.06 13.19
CA ARG A 334 -8.90 -18.97 11.75
C ARG A 334 -9.04 -17.54 11.22
N LEU A 335 -7.98 -17.05 10.57
CA LEU A 335 -7.89 -15.70 9.99
C LEU A 335 -8.97 -15.41 8.93
N ILE A 336 -9.37 -16.42 8.16
CA ILE A 336 -10.46 -16.31 7.17
C ILE A 336 -11.80 -16.05 7.86
N ASN A 337 -12.03 -16.62 9.05
CA ASN A 337 -13.27 -16.40 9.80
C ASN A 337 -13.34 -14.96 10.33
N LYS A 338 -12.21 -14.41 10.82
CA LYS A 338 -12.10 -13.00 11.22
C LYS A 338 -12.44 -12.07 10.04
N TYR A 339 -11.91 -12.37 8.85
CA TYR A 339 -12.20 -11.64 7.61
C TYR A 339 -13.69 -11.70 7.24
N LEU A 340 -14.30 -12.90 7.24
CA LEU A 340 -15.71 -13.09 6.95
C LEU A 340 -16.63 -12.38 7.96
N LYS A 341 -16.24 -12.34 9.24
CA LYS A 341 -16.98 -11.61 10.27
C LYS A 341 -16.95 -10.10 10.05
N ASN A 342 -15.80 -9.55 9.69
CA ASN A 342 -15.68 -8.14 9.31
C ASN A 342 -16.54 -7.80 8.09
N LEU A 343 -16.59 -8.69 7.09
CA LEU A 343 -17.52 -8.55 5.95
C LEU A 343 -19.00 -8.61 6.37
N LYS A 344 -19.39 -9.49 7.30
CA LYS A 344 -20.77 -9.54 7.81
C LYS A 344 -21.15 -8.29 8.62
N GLY A 345 -20.21 -7.72 9.37
CA GLY A 345 -20.41 -6.49 10.16
C GLY A 345 -20.39 -5.20 9.34
N PHE A 346 -19.82 -5.24 8.14
CA PHE A 346 -19.59 -4.11 7.25
C PHE A 346 -20.78 -3.13 7.10
N PRO A 347 -22.02 -3.58 6.81
CA PRO A 347 -23.13 -2.64 6.57
C PRO A 347 -23.47 -1.80 7.81
N LYS A 348 -23.39 -2.41 9.01
CA LYS A 348 -23.68 -1.74 10.27
C LYS A 348 -22.56 -0.77 10.66
N GLU A 349 -21.31 -1.13 10.39
CA GLU A 349 -20.15 -0.34 10.76
C GLU A 349 -20.05 0.93 9.93
N VAL A 350 -20.24 0.83 8.61
CA VAL A 350 -20.16 1.97 7.67
C VAL A 350 -21.17 3.08 7.99
N LEU A 351 -22.33 2.73 8.54
CA LEU A 351 -23.39 3.67 8.86
C LEU A 351 -23.13 4.51 10.13
N LYS A 352 -22.06 4.23 10.89
CA LYS A 352 -21.69 5.05 12.04
C LYS A 352 -21.41 6.50 11.61
N PRO A 353 -21.83 7.51 12.40
CA PRO A 353 -21.84 8.92 11.98
C PRO A 353 -20.48 9.46 11.53
N GLY A 354 -19.38 8.99 12.12
CA GLY A 354 -18.01 9.37 11.71
C GLY A 354 -17.53 8.75 10.39
N MET A 355 -18.06 7.58 10.00
CA MET A 355 -17.63 6.84 8.79
C MET A 355 -18.53 7.10 7.58
N LYS A 356 -19.82 7.37 7.83
CA LYS A 356 -20.85 7.57 6.78
C LYS A 356 -20.44 8.58 5.71
N LYS A 357 -19.91 9.75 6.12
CA LYS A 357 -19.46 10.79 5.17
C LYS A 357 -18.37 10.26 4.23
N THR A 358 -17.31 9.70 4.82
CA THR A 358 -16.16 9.19 4.05
C THR A 358 -16.55 8.03 3.14
N PHE A 359 -17.50 7.18 3.57
CA PHE A 359 -18.06 6.11 2.73
C PHE A 359 -18.70 6.64 1.46
N PHE A 360 -19.65 7.58 1.59
CA PHE A 360 -20.33 8.17 0.44
C PHE A 360 -19.36 8.95 -0.46
N THR A 361 -18.34 9.59 0.11
CA THR A 361 -17.28 10.21 -0.71
C THR A 361 -16.50 9.19 -1.53
N ARG A 362 -16.14 8.03 -0.95
CA ARG A 362 -15.42 6.96 -1.67
C ARG A 362 -16.30 6.31 -2.74
N LEU A 363 -17.56 6.03 -2.44
CA LEU A 363 -18.52 5.54 -3.44
C LEU A 363 -18.78 6.56 -4.54
N GLY A 364 -18.94 7.83 -4.18
CA GLY A 364 -19.11 8.93 -5.13
C GLY A 364 -17.90 9.07 -6.06
N ALA A 365 -16.68 8.84 -5.56
CA ALA A 365 -15.48 8.80 -6.40
C ALA A 365 -15.50 7.65 -7.41
N ILE A 366 -15.88 6.43 -6.98
CA ILE A 366 -16.05 5.29 -7.90
C ILE A 366 -17.09 5.63 -8.98
N GLY A 367 -18.26 6.11 -8.57
CA GLY A 367 -19.32 6.52 -9.49
C GLY A 367 -18.89 7.64 -10.43
N GLY A 368 -18.13 8.62 -9.94
CA GLY A 368 -17.58 9.72 -10.73
C GLY A 368 -16.63 9.25 -11.83
N PHE A 369 -15.76 8.28 -11.55
CA PHE A 369 -14.89 7.70 -12.59
C PHE A 369 -15.69 6.93 -13.65
N ILE A 370 -16.68 6.13 -13.24
CA ILE A 370 -17.53 5.37 -14.18
C ILE A 370 -18.36 6.33 -15.05
N ILE A 371 -19.06 7.29 -14.44
CA ILE A 371 -19.88 8.28 -15.16
C ILE A 371 -19.00 9.14 -16.08
N GLY A 372 -17.82 9.56 -15.60
CA GLY A 372 -16.86 10.31 -16.41
C GLY A 372 -16.40 9.53 -17.65
N ALA A 373 -16.12 8.23 -17.49
CA ALA A 373 -15.82 7.35 -18.62
C ALA A 373 -17.00 7.23 -19.60
N LEU A 374 -18.23 7.04 -19.09
CA LEU A 374 -19.44 6.98 -19.93
C LEU A 374 -19.68 8.28 -20.71
N ILE A 375 -19.51 9.44 -20.07
CA ILE A 375 -19.63 10.75 -20.73
C ILE A 375 -18.56 10.89 -21.82
N TYR A 376 -17.31 10.54 -21.52
CA TYR A 376 -16.22 10.56 -22.51
C TYR A 376 -16.57 9.72 -23.74
N ILE A 377 -17.08 8.52 -23.55
CA ILE A 377 -17.45 7.60 -24.63
C ILE A 377 -18.64 8.16 -25.43
N ALA A 378 -19.66 8.69 -24.76
CA ALA A 378 -20.81 9.30 -25.43
C ALA A 378 -20.40 10.49 -26.31
N ILE A 379 -19.49 11.34 -25.82
CA ILE A 379 -18.90 12.43 -26.59
C ILE A 379 -18.10 11.86 -27.77
N TYR A 380 -17.22 10.89 -27.53
CA TYR A 380 -16.41 10.27 -28.57
C TYR A 380 -17.27 9.71 -29.71
N PHE A 381 -18.34 8.99 -29.40
CA PHE A 381 -19.27 8.47 -30.42
C PHE A 381 -20.00 9.59 -31.14
N ALA A 382 -20.50 10.61 -30.45
CA ALA A 382 -21.24 11.72 -31.07
C ALA A 382 -20.41 12.59 -32.03
N PHE A 383 -19.07 12.61 -31.88
CA PHE A 383 -18.17 13.37 -32.76
C PHE A 383 -17.48 12.52 -33.82
N SER A 384 -17.38 11.20 -33.62
CA SER A 384 -16.64 10.31 -34.52
C SER A 384 -17.53 9.50 -35.47
N PHE A 385 -18.84 9.44 -35.20
CA PHE A 385 -19.89 8.81 -36.01
C PHE A 385 -21.07 9.76 -36.14
#